data_AF-A0A496U2I5-F1
#
_entry.id   AF-A0A496U2I5-F1
#
_cell.length_a   1.000
_cell.length_b   1.000
_cell.length_c   1.000
_cell.angle_alpha   90.00
_cell.angle_beta   90.00
_cell.angle_gamma   90.00
#
_symmetry.space_group_name_H-M   'P 1'
#
loop_
_entity.id
_entity.type
_entity.pdbx_description
1 polymer ?
#
loop_
_entity_poly.entity_id
_entity_poly.type
_entity_poly.pdbx_seq_one_letter_code
_entity_poly.pdbx_strand_id
1 'polypeptide(L)'
;MKKIVKRAIDYFEFTNSELKIIGFLTIAIVVGGAVTLWKATRPSPEIPIANLSQLERNFLERAQYAQGAKSKSKILTTRNVKTTKSTVSFLLNLNQATVEELTRLPTIGPQIAKRIIQFREQIGKFQRIEQLMEVKGIGEKRLKKIKQYLTISDNPER
;
A
#
# COMPACT_ATOMS: atom_id res chain seq x y z
N MET A 1 -32.87 29.00 -0.40
CA MET A 1 -31.86 28.62 0.63
C MET A 1 -31.51 29.77 1.58
N LYS A 2 -31.09 30.96 1.09
CA LYS A 2 -30.70 32.10 1.97
C LYS A 2 -31.77 32.55 2.98
N LYS A 3 -33.07 32.48 2.63
CA LYS A 3 -34.19 32.85 3.53
C LYS A 3 -34.37 31.90 4.72
N ILE A 4 -34.06 30.60 4.55
CA ILE A 4 -34.21 29.58 5.59
C ILE A 4 -33.04 29.69 6.58
N VAL A 5 -31.82 29.87 6.04
CA VAL A 5 -30.61 30.11 6.82
C VAL A 5 -30.74 31.36 7.70
N LYS A 6 -31.24 32.47 7.14
CA LYS A 6 -31.45 33.71 7.89
C LYS A 6 -32.45 33.53 9.06
N ARG A 7 -33.57 32.82 8.81
CA ARG A 7 -34.55 32.53 9.87
C ARG A 7 -34.00 31.63 10.98
N ALA A 8 -33.14 30.67 10.65
CA ALA A 8 -32.52 29.79 11.64
C ALA A 8 -31.48 30.53 12.51
N ILE A 9 -30.73 31.46 11.91
CA ILE A 9 -29.80 32.36 12.63
C ILE A 9 -30.57 33.25 13.61
N ASP A 10 -31.66 33.86 13.15
CA ASP A 10 -32.46 34.79 13.97
C ASP A 10 -33.21 34.08 15.12
N TYR A 11 -33.64 32.82 14.93
CA TYR A 11 -34.41 32.07 15.93
C TYR A 11 -33.54 31.44 17.04
N PHE A 12 -32.29 31.08 16.72
CA PHE A 12 -31.39 30.39 17.65
C PHE A 12 -30.20 31.25 18.11
N GLU A 13 -30.16 32.53 17.72
CA GLU A 13 -29.03 33.46 17.97
C GLU A 13 -27.66 32.91 17.54
N PHE A 14 -27.63 31.92 16.63
CA PHE A 14 -26.39 31.29 16.21
C PHE A 14 -25.57 32.20 15.30
N THR A 15 -24.27 32.24 15.52
CA THR A 15 -23.35 32.93 14.62
C THR A 15 -23.25 32.21 13.26
N ASN A 16 -22.86 32.95 12.21
CA ASN A 16 -22.63 32.37 10.88
C ASN A 16 -21.57 31.23 10.88
N SER A 17 -20.66 31.24 11.86
CA SER A 17 -19.64 30.21 12.05
C SER A 17 -20.22 28.94 12.67
N GLU A 18 -21.08 29.06 13.69
CA GLU A 18 -21.74 27.93 14.35
C GLU A 18 -22.66 27.18 13.41
N LEU A 19 -23.39 27.90 12.55
CA LEU A 19 -24.27 27.24 11.57
C LEU A 19 -23.49 26.38 10.56
N LYS A 20 -22.29 26.80 10.16
CA LYS A 20 -21.41 25.98 9.30
C LYS A 20 -20.89 24.75 10.03
N ILE A 21 -20.58 24.87 11.32
CA ILE A 21 -20.13 23.75 12.16
C ILE A 21 -21.25 22.73 12.31
N ILE A 22 -22.48 23.17 12.62
CA ILE A 22 -23.66 22.30 12.75
C ILE A 22 -23.97 21.62 11.41
N GLY A 23 -23.89 22.36 10.30
CA GLY A 23 -24.03 21.80 8.94
C GLY A 23 -22.99 20.71 8.64
N PHE A 24 -21.72 20.92 9.01
CA PHE A 24 -20.68 19.91 8.85
C PHE A 24 -20.92 18.67 9.73
N LEU A 25 -21.33 18.87 10.98
CA LEU A 25 -21.57 17.81 11.94
C LEU A 25 -22.74 16.90 11.53
N THR A 26 -23.83 17.48 11.04
CA THR A 26 -24.99 16.72 10.54
C THR A 26 -24.63 15.88 9.32
N ILE A 27 -23.90 16.44 8.36
CA ILE A 27 -23.41 15.69 7.20
C ILE A 27 -22.51 14.53 7.64
N ALA A 28 -21.61 14.76 8.59
CA ALA A 28 -20.72 13.71 9.11
C ALA A 28 -21.51 12.54 9.75
N ILE A 29 -22.58 12.83 10.50
CA ILE A 29 -23.45 11.81 11.09
C ILE A 29 -24.18 11.02 10.00
N VAL A 30 -24.75 11.71 9.00
CA VAL A 30 -25.47 11.05 7.88
C VAL A 30 -24.53 10.14 7.08
N VAL A 31 -23.33 10.62 6.77
CA VAL A 31 -22.31 9.83 6.06
C VAL A 31 -21.87 8.63 6.89
N GLY A 32 -21.63 8.81 8.21
CA GLY A 32 -21.27 7.72 9.11
C GLY A 32 -22.36 6.64 9.19
N GLY A 33 -23.63 7.04 9.28
CA GLY A 33 -24.77 6.13 9.22
C GLY A 33 -24.84 5.34 7.91
N ALA A 34 -24.67 6.03 6.77
CA ALA A 34 -24.66 5.40 5.45
C ALA A 34 -23.54 4.36 5.29
N VAL A 35 -22.31 4.67 5.75
CA VAL A 35 -21.19 3.71 5.73
C VAL A 35 -21.47 2.48 6.58
N THR A 36 -22.09 2.67 7.75
CA THR A 36 -22.43 1.59 8.67
C THR A 36 -23.48 0.65 8.05
N LEU A 37 -24.51 1.21 7.43
CA LEU A 37 -25.53 0.48 6.66
C LEU A 37 -24.94 -0.24 5.43
N TRP A 38 -23.98 0.37 4.75
CA TRP A 38 -23.33 -0.22 3.57
C TRP A 38 -22.41 -1.39 3.92
N LYS A 39 -21.82 -1.38 5.13
CA LYS A 39 -21.08 -2.55 5.65
C LYS A 39 -22.00 -3.70 6.02
N ALA A 40 -23.19 -3.41 6.55
CA ALA A 40 -24.15 -4.43 6.98
C ALA A 40 -24.78 -5.21 5.81
N THR A 41 -24.82 -4.62 4.61
CA THR A 41 -25.44 -5.22 3.42
C THR A 41 -24.45 -5.90 2.47
N ARG A 42 -23.16 -5.95 2.81
CA ARG A 42 -22.15 -6.65 2.02
C ARG A 42 -21.98 -8.09 2.51
N PRO A 43 -22.27 -9.11 1.69
CA PRO A 43 -21.90 -10.48 2.03
C PRO A 43 -20.37 -10.55 2.18
N SER A 44 -19.90 -11.02 3.33
CA SER A 44 -18.49 -11.30 3.54
C SER A 44 -18.05 -12.32 2.47
N PRO A 45 -16.90 -12.14 1.82
CA PRO A 45 -16.40 -13.16 0.89
C PRO A 45 -16.18 -14.45 1.68
N GLU A 46 -17.06 -15.42 1.49
CA GLU A 46 -16.82 -16.79 1.92
C GLU A 46 -15.63 -17.30 1.12
N ILE A 47 -14.52 -17.61 1.78
CA ILE A 47 -13.42 -18.33 1.15
C ILE A 47 -13.96 -19.74 0.88
N PRO A 48 -14.12 -20.18 -0.38
CA PRO A 48 -14.62 -21.52 -0.65
C PRO A 48 -13.55 -22.53 -0.22
N ILE A 49 -13.73 -23.14 0.96
CA ILE A 49 -12.81 -24.15 1.52
C ILE A 49 -12.86 -25.49 0.74
N ALA A 50 -13.69 -25.55 -0.31
CA ALA A 50 -14.17 -26.77 -0.93
C ALA A 50 -13.17 -27.53 -1.82
N ASN A 51 -11.89 -27.15 -1.90
CA ASN A 51 -10.91 -27.82 -2.78
C ASN A 51 -9.59 -28.24 -2.12
N LEU A 52 -9.56 -28.42 -0.81
CA LEU A 52 -8.41 -29.02 -0.12
C LEU A 52 -8.18 -30.48 -0.55
N SER A 53 -9.25 -31.24 -0.77
CA SER A 53 -9.18 -32.65 -1.20
C SER A 53 -8.71 -32.80 -2.65
N GLN A 54 -9.08 -31.88 -3.53
CA GLN A 54 -8.64 -31.89 -4.93
C GLN A 54 -7.16 -31.52 -5.04
N LEU A 55 -6.70 -30.56 -4.21
CA LEU A 55 -5.31 -30.17 -4.15
C LEU A 55 -4.42 -31.31 -3.64
N GLU A 56 -4.86 -32.04 -2.60
CA GLU A 56 -4.15 -33.22 -2.07
C GLU A 56 -4.00 -34.34 -3.13
N ARG A 57 -5.06 -34.65 -3.87
CA ARG A 57 -5.00 -35.65 -4.95
C ARG A 57 -4.05 -35.25 -6.08
N ASN A 58 -4.08 -33.98 -6.47
CA ASN A 58 -3.18 -33.46 -7.50
C ASN A 58 -1.70 -33.52 -7.06
N PHE A 59 -1.42 -33.40 -5.77
CA PHE A 59 -0.07 -33.52 -5.24
C PHE A 59 0.43 -34.97 -5.21
N LEU A 60 -0.40 -35.94 -4.84
CA LEU A 60 0.00 -37.35 -4.86
C LEU A 60 0.25 -37.86 -6.29
N GLU A 61 -0.57 -37.44 -7.26
CA GLU A 61 -0.39 -37.81 -8.66
C GLU A 61 0.95 -37.26 -9.19
N ARG A 62 1.26 -35.99 -8.91
CA ARG A 62 2.53 -35.34 -9.27
C ARG A 62 3.75 -35.98 -8.58
N ALA A 63 3.60 -36.44 -7.34
CA ALA A 63 4.66 -37.15 -6.62
C ALA A 63 4.97 -38.52 -7.23
N GLN A 64 3.99 -39.19 -7.85
CA GLN A 64 4.22 -40.44 -8.57
C GLN A 64 4.97 -40.20 -9.90
N TYR A 65 4.67 -39.12 -10.64
CA TYR A 65 5.42 -38.74 -11.85
C TYR A 65 6.87 -38.31 -11.56
N ALA A 66 7.14 -37.73 -10.38
CA ALA A 66 8.50 -37.36 -9.98
C ALA A 66 9.44 -38.56 -9.73
N GLN A 67 8.88 -39.74 -9.43
CA GLN A 67 9.67 -40.94 -9.14
C GLN A 67 10.14 -41.71 -10.38
N GLY A 68 9.63 -41.37 -11.58
CA GLY A 68 10.16 -41.84 -12.86
C GLY A 68 11.41 -41.09 -13.34
N ALA A 69 11.77 -39.96 -12.72
CA ALA A 69 12.88 -39.10 -13.12
C ALA A 69 14.18 -39.34 -12.31
N LYS A 70 14.45 -40.58 -11.91
CA LYS A 70 15.74 -40.95 -11.29
C LYS A 70 16.85 -41.09 -12.35
N SER A 71 17.31 -39.99 -12.94
CA SER A 71 18.69 -39.87 -13.46
C SER A 71 19.03 -38.43 -13.87
N LYS A 72 20.13 -37.90 -13.33
CA LYS A 72 20.83 -36.64 -13.70
C LYS A 72 20.23 -35.29 -13.24
N SER A 73 20.41 -35.01 -11.95
CA SER A 73 20.92 -33.68 -11.54
C SER A 73 22.03 -33.88 -10.51
N LYS A 74 23.12 -34.45 -11.01
CA LYS A 74 24.46 -34.32 -10.46
C LYS A 74 25.05 -33.14 -11.24
N ILE A 75 25.59 -32.13 -10.54
CA ILE A 75 25.98 -30.78 -11.00
C ILE A 75 24.77 -29.82 -10.86
N LEU A 76 24.60 -29.07 -9.77
CA LEU A 76 25.52 -28.04 -9.27
C LEU A 76 25.51 -27.97 -7.74
N THR A 77 26.65 -28.35 -7.19
CA THR A 77 27.23 -27.93 -5.92
C THR A 77 26.89 -26.49 -5.56
N THR A 78 26.46 -26.29 -4.31
CA THR A 78 26.82 -25.17 -3.43
C THR A 78 27.13 -23.84 -4.12
N ARG A 79 26.11 -23.04 -4.45
CA ARG A 79 26.27 -21.59 -4.35
C ARG A 79 25.95 -21.22 -2.92
N ASN A 80 26.97 -21.35 -2.08
CA ASN A 80 27.25 -20.51 -0.93
C ASN A 80 26.33 -19.27 -0.95
N VAL A 81 25.25 -19.27 -0.16
CA VAL A 81 24.65 -18.02 0.30
C VAL A 81 25.66 -17.47 1.29
N LYS A 82 26.78 -17.01 0.73
CA LYS A 82 27.65 -16.07 1.36
C LYS A 82 26.69 -14.93 1.63
N THR A 83 26.34 -14.77 2.89
CA THR A 83 26.22 -13.48 3.55
C THR A 83 27.47 -12.67 3.22
N THR A 84 27.66 -12.32 1.95
CA THR A 84 28.27 -11.06 1.61
C THR A 84 27.22 -10.07 2.06
N LYS A 85 27.46 -9.56 3.28
CA LYS A 85 27.43 -8.13 3.56
C LYS A 85 28.15 -7.42 2.40
N SER A 86 27.56 -7.44 1.22
CA SER A 86 27.99 -6.63 0.12
C SER A 86 27.50 -5.26 0.55
N THR A 87 28.44 -4.41 0.89
CA THR A 87 28.22 -2.98 1.00
C THR A 87 27.96 -2.48 -0.42
N VAL A 88 26.91 -2.98 -1.05
CA VAL A 88 26.33 -2.39 -2.25
C VAL A 88 25.41 -1.34 -1.69
N SER A 89 25.75 -0.08 -1.94
CA SER A 89 24.84 1.03 -1.75
C SER A 89 23.60 0.77 -2.61
N PHE A 90 22.60 0.10 -2.03
CA PHE A 90 21.32 -0.20 -2.68
C PHE A 90 20.58 1.12 -2.85
N LEU A 91 20.86 1.80 -3.96
CA LEU A 91 20.05 2.89 -4.46
C LEU A 91 18.78 2.26 -5.02
N LEU A 92 17.69 2.38 -4.27
CA LEU A 92 16.39 1.85 -4.64
C LEU A 92 15.72 2.80 -5.64
N ASN A 93 15.37 2.29 -6.81
CA ASN A 93 14.66 3.07 -7.83
C ASN A 93 13.20 3.27 -7.41
N LEU A 94 12.79 4.51 -7.12
CA LEU A 94 11.43 4.86 -6.70
C LEU A 94 10.34 4.48 -7.72
N ASN A 95 10.68 4.53 -9.01
CA ASN A 95 9.74 4.23 -10.08
C ASN A 95 9.51 2.73 -10.26
N GLN A 96 10.48 1.89 -9.87
CA GLN A 96 10.43 0.44 -10.04
C GLN A 96 10.26 -0.34 -8.73
N ALA A 97 10.50 0.32 -7.60
CA ALA A 97 10.48 -0.32 -6.29
C ALA A 97 9.13 -0.99 -5.99
N THR A 98 9.23 -2.16 -5.37
CA THR A 98 8.11 -2.90 -4.80
C THR A 98 7.83 -2.46 -3.37
N VAL A 99 6.66 -2.83 -2.84
CA VAL A 99 6.29 -2.53 -1.45
C VAL A 99 7.32 -3.11 -0.48
N GLU A 100 7.79 -4.33 -0.73
CA GLU A 100 8.76 -5.04 0.11
C GLU A 100 10.11 -4.31 0.14
N GLU A 101 10.59 -3.85 -1.01
CA GLU A 101 11.85 -3.10 -1.09
C GLU A 101 11.75 -1.74 -0.40
N LEU A 102 10.63 -1.03 -0.56
CA LEU A 102 10.39 0.24 0.14
C LEU A 102 10.33 0.05 1.66
N THR A 103 9.81 -1.08 2.15
CA THR A 103 9.80 -1.39 3.59
C THR A 103 11.18 -1.69 4.18
N ARG A 104 12.19 -1.97 3.35
CA ARG A 104 13.57 -2.12 3.82
C ARG A 104 14.21 -0.79 4.18
N LEU A 105 13.63 0.34 3.74
CA LEU A 105 14.14 1.67 4.05
C LEU A 105 13.90 2.03 5.52
N PRO A 106 14.85 2.72 6.17
CA PRO A 106 14.67 3.16 7.54
C PRO A 106 13.46 4.10 7.62
N THR A 107 12.62 3.93 8.63
CA THR A 107 11.42 4.74 8.90
C THR A 107 10.24 4.58 7.93
N ILE A 108 10.34 3.68 6.94
CA ILE A 108 9.25 3.35 6.00
C ILE A 108 8.63 2.01 6.36
N GLY A 109 7.39 2.05 6.85
CA GLY A 109 6.59 0.86 7.12
C GLY A 109 5.69 0.46 5.95
N PRO A 110 5.03 -0.72 6.02
CA PRO A 110 4.20 -1.26 4.93
C PRO A 110 3.06 -0.33 4.50
N GLN A 111 2.49 0.44 5.43
CA GLN A 111 1.47 1.42 5.09
C GLN A 111 2.02 2.60 4.27
N ILE A 112 3.22 3.08 4.60
CA ILE A 112 3.83 4.21 3.89
C ILE A 112 4.30 3.74 2.51
N ALA A 113 4.92 2.56 2.44
CA ALA A 113 5.30 1.93 1.17
C ALA A 113 4.11 1.81 0.20
N LYS A 114 2.95 1.33 0.67
CA LYS A 114 1.72 1.29 -0.14
C LYS A 114 1.28 2.68 -0.63
N ARG A 115 1.37 3.72 0.21
CA ARG A 115 1.03 5.09 -0.19
C ARG A 115 2.00 5.65 -1.24
N ILE A 116 3.29 5.30 -1.17
CA ILE A 116 4.27 5.69 -2.19
C ILE A 116 3.90 5.08 -3.54
N ILE A 117 3.56 3.79 -3.57
CA ILE A 117 3.12 3.12 -4.81
C ILE A 117 1.83 3.73 -5.35
N GLN A 118 0.83 3.96 -4.48
CA GLN A 118 -0.42 4.60 -4.89
C GLN A 118 -0.18 6.02 -5.44
N PHE A 119 0.71 6.79 -4.81
CA PHE A 119 1.05 8.12 -5.29
C PHE A 119 1.76 8.05 -6.64
N ARG A 120 2.70 7.11 -6.83
CA ARG A 120 3.32 6.83 -8.13
C ARG A 120 2.27 6.56 -9.20
N GLU A 121 1.26 5.74 -8.92
CA GLU A 121 0.19 5.44 -9.86
C GLU A 121 -0.67 6.68 -10.20
N GLN A 122 -0.85 7.59 -9.25
CA GLN A 122 -1.60 8.83 -9.46
C GLN A 122 -0.86 9.86 -10.31
N ILE A 123 0.45 10.03 -10.07
CA ILE A 123 1.28 11.01 -10.81
C ILE A 123 1.98 10.40 -12.03
N GLY A 124 1.90 9.07 -12.21
CA GLY A 124 2.59 8.28 -13.23
C GLY A 124 4.01 7.86 -12.82
N LYS A 125 4.95 8.81 -12.75
CA LYS A 125 6.34 8.57 -12.38
C LYS A 125 6.88 9.69 -11.49
N PHE A 126 7.72 9.33 -10.53
CA PHE A 126 8.53 10.30 -9.80
C PHE A 126 9.61 10.87 -10.74
N GLN A 127 9.64 12.19 -10.88
CA GLN A 127 10.70 12.92 -11.56
C GLN A 127 11.77 13.41 -10.60
N ARG A 128 11.40 13.62 -9.32
CA ARG A 128 12.28 14.14 -8.26
C ARG A 128 12.03 13.39 -6.97
N ILE A 129 13.07 13.22 -6.15
CA ILE A 129 12.95 12.55 -4.85
C ILE A 129 12.09 13.38 -3.89
N GLU A 130 12.08 14.71 -4.05
CA GLU A 130 11.33 15.66 -3.24
C GLU A 130 9.81 15.47 -3.32
N GLN A 131 9.30 14.92 -4.42
CA GLN A 131 7.87 14.62 -4.60
C GLN A 131 7.35 13.60 -3.58
N LEU A 132 8.23 12.83 -2.93
CA LEU A 132 7.84 11.97 -1.80
C LEU A 132 7.26 12.76 -0.63
N MET A 133 7.53 14.06 -0.48
CA MET A 133 6.94 14.88 0.58
C MET A 133 5.43 15.11 0.41
N GLU A 134 4.92 14.95 -0.81
CA GLU A 134 3.49 15.03 -1.08
C GLU A 134 2.75 13.76 -0.61
N VAL A 135 3.50 12.67 -0.38
CA VAL A 135 2.95 11.42 0.15
C VAL A 135 2.62 11.58 1.63
N LYS A 136 1.34 11.41 1.98
CA LYS A 136 0.87 11.48 3.37
C LYS A 136 1.67 10.58 4.30
N GLY A 137 2.38 11.20 5.25
CA GLY A 137 3.22 10.52 6.24
C GLY A 137 4.71 10.53 5.91
N ILE A 138 5.15 11.17 4.83
CA ILE A 138 6.56 11.45 4.58
C ILE A 138 6.78 12.95 4.75
N GLY A 139 7.52 13.32 5.79
CA GLY A 139 7.98 14.70 6.00
C GLY A 139 9.49 14.82 5.79
N GLU A 140 10.01 16.05 5.85
CA GLU A 140 11.44 16.36 5.64
C GLU A 140 12.38 15.48 6.47
N LYS A 141 12.03 15.24 7.75
CA LYS A 141 12.83 14.39 8.65
C LYS A 141 13.00 12.96 8.13
N ARG A 142 11.95 12.39 7.54
CA ARG A 142 11.97 11.03 6.98
C ARG A 142 12.68 11.05 5.63
N LEU A 143 12.33 12.01 4.77
CA LEU A 143 12.96 12.17 3.46
C LEU A 143 14.49 12.28 3.58
N LYS A 144 15.00 13.10 4.49
CA LYS A 144 16.44 13.29 4.69
C LYS A 144 17.17 11.99 5.05
N LYS A 145 16.51 11.08 5.79
CA LYS A 145 17.09 9.78 6.17
C LYS A 145 17.11 8.80 5.00
N ILE A 146 16.07 8.81 4.17
CA ILE A 146 15.91 7.85 3.07
C ILE A 146 16.52 8.32 1.75
N LYS A 147 16.69 9.64 1.55
CA LYS A 147 17.13 10.24 0.27
C LYS A 147 18.45 9.67 -0.25
N GLN A 148 19.37 9.30 0.65
CA GLN A 148 20.65 8.67 0.28
C GLN A 148 20.52 7.24 -0.27
N TYR A 149 19.38 6.57 -0.06
CA TYR A 149 19.10 5.22 -0.51
C TYR A 149 18.15 5.19 -1.71
N LEU A 150 17.79 6.35 -2.29
CA LEU A 150 16.78 6.45 -3.33
C LEU A 150 17.40 6.97 -4.63
N THR A 151 16.92 6.44 -5.75
CA THR A 151 17.22 6.92 -7.10
C THR A 151 15.95 6.98 -7.94
N ILE A 152 16.03 7.71 -9.06
CA ILE A 152 14.94 7.92 -10.02
C ILE A 152 15.38 7.58 -11.45
N SER A 153 16.67 7.32 -11.67
CA SER A 153 17.17 6.93 -12.99
C SER A 153 16.71 5.51 -13.33
N ASP A 154 15.93 5.39 -14.38
CA ASP A 154 15.81 4.18 -15.20
C ASP A 154 17.15 3.97 -15.95
N ASN A 155 18.25 3.66 -15.26
CA ASN A 155 19.50 3.28 -15.93
C ASN A 155 19.88 1.85 -15.55
N PRO A 156 19.64 0.86 -16.42
CA PRO A 156 19.87 -0.56 -16.13
C PRO A 156 21.34 -1.00 -16.16
N GLU A 157 22.31 -0.09 -16.33
CA GLU A 157 23.72 -0.48 -16.49
C GLU A 157 24.67 0.46 -15.70
N ARG A 158 25.15 -0.02 -14.56
CA ARG A 158 26.46 0.32 -13.98
C ARG A 158 27.01 -0.87 -13.21
#